data_AF-A0A7Y2X754-F1
#
_entry.id   AF-A0A7Y2X754-F1
#
_cell.length_a   1.000
_cell.length_b   1.000
_cell.length_c   1.000
_cell.angle_alpha   90.00
_cell.angle_beta   90.00
_cell.angle_gamma   90.00
#
_symmetry.space_group_name_H-M   'P 1'
#
loop_
_entity.id
_entity.type
_entity.pdbx_description
1 polymer ?
#
loop_
_entity_poly.entity_id
_entity_poly.type
_entity_poly.pdbx_seq_one_letter_code
_entity_poly.pdbx_strand_id
1 'polypeptide(L)'
;MSRTTGGDYLLGSEEKEALRRMMWRMAEFCGVKLLTYCVMDNHFHMLVRVPSQEKFLRRFDDRDGEEPGAGEERLMGHLSTLYSKAYIKQLRAEIAMMREMGLDDDVVQFLGRYKKRFCDLSLFVKEVKERFSRWYNKKHSRRGTLWMERFKSVLVENGEALQTMAAYIDLNPVRAGLVEDPKDYRFCGYAEAVGGSKRARRGLCRVMGKPLDSWSANGSWYRCWLMIDGEEVQENKTHEVRAKKGMAAETVEKELARGGELSKAEQLRSRVSYFTAGIALGSRGFVDALFHQNRGKFGPQRKRGAKPVAESPKARIENGQQGSEGGDDSCLYVLK
;
A
#
# COMPACT_ATOMS: atom_id res chain seq x y z
N MET A 1 7.28 -12.05 12.24
CA MET A 1 7.20 -12.26 10.79
C MET A 1 5.93 -13.01 10.45
N SER A 2 5.04 -12.39 9.68
CA SER A 2 3.88 -13.11 9.14
C SER A 2 4.35 -14.08 8.05
N ARG A 3 4.82 -15.26 8.46
CA ARG A 3 5.34 -16.32 7.58
C ARG A 3 4.26 -17.34 7.20
N THR A 4 4.38 -17.90 6.00
CA THR A 4 3.59 -19.02 5.50
C THR A 4 3.86 -20.30 6.29
N THR A 5 2.86 -21.16 6.46
CA THR A 5 3.01 -22.47 7.12
C THR A 5 4.00 -23.36 6.40
N GLY A 6 4.79 -24.12 7.17
CA GLY A 6 5.83 -25.03 6.65
C GLY A 6 7.13 -24.34 6.20
N GLY A 7 7.18 -23.01 6.16
CA GLY A 7 8.30 -22.28 5.54
C GLY A 7 8.24 -22.25 4.01
N ASP A 8 7.16 -22.79 3.43
CA ASP A 8 6.97 -22.93 1.99
C ASP A 8 6.85 -21.57 1.30
N TYR A 9 7.41 -21.48 0.10
CA TYR A 9 7.33 -20.32 -0.79
C TYR A 9 5.99 -20.27 -1.52
N LEU A 10 4.90 -20.07 -0.77
CA LEU A 10 3.52 -20.12 -1.28
C LEU A 10 3.08 -18.87 -2.03
N LEU A 11 3.81 -17.75 -1.93
CA LEU A 11 3.40 -16.48 -2.50
C LEU A 11 4.04 -16.27 -3.87
N GLY A 12 3.41 -16.81 -4.92
CA GLY A 12 3.74 -16.48 -6.31
C GLY A 12 3.33 -15.05 -6.69
N SER A 13 3.63 -14.64 -7.93
CA SER A 13 3.32 -13.27 -8.40
C SER A 13 1.83 -12.92 -8.32
N GLU A 14 0.94 -13.88 -8.56
CA GLU A 14 -0.51 -13.65 -8.48
C GLU A 14 -0.97 -13.50 -7.02
N GLU A 15 -0.46 -14.34 -6.13
CA GLU A 15 -0.69 -14.30 -4.69
C GLU A 15 -0.19 -12.99 -4.07
N LYS A 16 1.02 -12.56 -4.45
CA LYS A 16 1.56 -11.26 -4.01
C LYS A 16 0.69 -10.11 -4.48
N GLU A 17 0.20 -10.14 -5.72
CA GLU A 17 -0.71 -9.11 -6.24
C GLU A 17 -2.05 -9.11 -5.50
N ALA A 18 -2.62 -10.28 -5.22
CA ALA A 18 -3.85 -10.42 -4.45
C ALA A 18 -3.67 -9.88 -3.02
N LEU A 19 -2.57 -10.23 -2.35
CA LEU A 19 -2.24 -9.74 -1.01
C LEU A 19 -2.03 -8.22 -1.02
N ARG A 20 -1.27 -7.69 -1.97
CA ARG A 20 -1.07 -6.23 -2.15
C ARG A 20 -2.39 -5.49 -2.28
N ARG A 21 -3.32 -5.97 -3.11
CA ARG A 21 -4.66 -5.39 -3.24
C ARG A 21 -5.45 -5.47 -1.94
N MET A 22 -5.37 -6.59 -1.24
CA MET A 22 -6.02 -6.78 0.07
C MET A 22 -5.48 -5.79 1.10
N MET A 23 -4.16 -5.63 1.20
CA MET A 23 -3.49 -4.71 2.13
C MET A 23 -3.97 -3.27 1.91
N TRP A 24 -3.95 -2.79 0.66
CA TRP A 24 -4.41 -1.44 0.35
C TRP A 24 -5.90 -1.24 0.64
N ARG A 25 -6.74 -2.20 0.24
CA ARG A 25 -8.20 -2.12 0.46
C ARG A 25 -8.54 -2.13 1.94
N MET A 26 -7.88 -2.99 2.71
CA MET A 26 -8.10 -3.08 4.15
C MET A 26 -7.51 -1.88 4.88
N ALA A 27 -6.40 -1.31 4.41
CA ALA A 27 -5.82 -0.10 5.01
C ALA A 27 -6.80 1.07 4.88
N GLU A 28 -7.37 1.25 3.68
CA GLU A 28 -8.42 2.24 3.42
C GLU A 28 -9.66 2.01 4.29
N PHE A 29 -10.20 0.78 4.31
CA PHE A 29 -11.37 0.43 5.11
C PHE A 29 -11.14 0.62 6.62
N CYS A 30 -10.01 0.16 7.15
CA CYS A 30 -9.69 0.26 8.57
C CYS A 30 -9.22 1.67 8.98
N GLY A 31 -9.06 2.63 8.06
CA GLY A 31 -8.51 3.94 8.40
C GLY A 31 -7.02 3.90 8.78
N VAL A 32 -6.31 2.83 8.41
CA VAL A 32 -4.87 2.67 8.63
C VAL A 32 -4.12 3.24 7.43
N LYS A 33 -3.11 4.07 7.67
CA LYS A 33 -2.30 4.67 6.60
C LYS A 33 -1.11 3.75 6.29
N LEU A 34 -1.16 3.02 5.17
CA LEU A 34 -0.03 2.22 4.68
C LEU A 34 1.02 3.14 4.03
N LEU A 35 2.23 3.19 4.61
CA LEU A 35 3.31 4.07 4.18
C LEU A 35 4.24 3.39 3.15
N THR A 36 4.69 2.19 3.45
CA THR A 36 5.40 1.30 2.52
C THR A 36 5.18 -0.17 2.92
N TYR A 37 5.57 -1.11 2.07
CA TYR A 37 5.43 -2.53 2.31
C TYR A 37 6.44 -3.33 1.48
N CYS A 38 6.61 -4.60 1.81
CA CYS A 38 7.26 -5.57 0.92
C CYS A 38 6.62 -6.94 1.08
N VAL A 39 6.23 -7.58 -0.02
CA VAL A 39 5.73 -8.96 -0.02
C VAL A 39 6.78 -9.87 -0.61
N MET A 40 7.34 -10.76 0.21
CA MET A 40 8.30 -11.81 -0.16
C MET A 40 7.55 -13.09 -0.54
N ASP A 41 8.28 -14.14 -0.92
CA ASP A 41 7.70 -15.42 -1.35
C ASP A 41 7.04 -16.21 -0.20
N ASN A 42 7.41 -15.91 1.05
CA ASN A 42 6.92 -16.63 2.24
C ASN A 42 6.49 -15.70 3.39
N HIS A 43 6.64 -14.38 3.27
CA HIS A 43 6.23 -13.41 4.30
C HIS A 43 6.01 -12.03 3.72
N PHE A 44 5.49 -11.10 4.52
CA PHE A 44 5.36 -9.69 4.13
C PHE A 44 5.65 -8.76 5.30
N HIS A 45 6.11 -7.55 4.99
CA HIS A 45 6.35 -6.44 5.91
C HIS A 45 5.48 -5.26 5.55
N MET A 46 5.08 -4.47 6.54
CA MET A 46 4.34 -3.22 6.34
C MET A 46 4.83 -2.15 7.30
N LEU A 47 4.92 -0.92 6.81
CA LEU A 47 5.05 0.26 7.64
C LEU A 47 3.72 1.01 7.61
N VAL A 48 3.08 1.16 8.76
CA VAL A 48 1.75 1.76 8.87
C VAL A 48 1.72 2.86 9.93
N ARG A 49 0.86 3.87 9.70
CA ARG A 49 0.46 4.84 10.72
C ARG A 49 -1.00 4.59 11.09
N VAL A 50 -1.25 4.43 12.38
CA VAL A 50 -2.61 4.25 12.91
C VAL A 50 -3.02 5.57 13.57
N PRO A 51 -4.02 6.29 13.03
CA PRO A 51 -4.49 7.52 13.65
C PRO A 51 -5.31 7.19 14.92
N SER A 52 -5.58 8.20 15.74
CA SER A 52 -6.53 8.06 16.85
C SER A 52 -7.89 7.61 16.33
N GLN A 53 -8.42 6.53 16.91
CA GLN A 53 -9.73 6.00 16.56
C GLN A 53 -10.83 7.03 16.79
N GLU A 54 -10.78 7.75 17.91
CA GLU A 54 -11.73 8.81 18.23
C GLU A 54 -11.74 9.89 17.14
N LYS A 55 -10.56 10.45 16.80
CA LYS A 55 -10.44 11.47 15.74
C LYS A 55 -10.92 10.94 14.39
N PHE A 56 -10.68 9.67 14.08
CA PHE A 56 -11.14 9.06 12.84
C PHE A 56 -12.65 8.89 12.81
N LEU A 57 -13.27 8.51 13.93
CA LEU A 57 -14.71 8.28 14.04
C LEU A 57 -15.53 9.57 13.88
N ARG A 58 -14.98 10.73 14.28
CA ARG A 58 -15.60 12.05 14.05
C ARG A 58 -15.98 12.36 12.61
N ARG A 59 -15.43 11.62 11.64
CA ARG A 59 -15.80 11.71 10.22
C ARG A 59 -17.23 11.21 9.95
N PHE A 60 -17.79 10.43 10.86
CA PHE A 60 -19.11 9.79 10.76
C PHE A 60 -20.13 10.34 11.75
N ASP A 61 -19.79 11.42 12.44
CA ASP A 61 -20.74 12.15 13.28
C ASP A 61 -21.50 13.14 12.41
N ASP A 62 -22.77 13.41 12.74
CA ASP A 62 -23.53 14.51 12.13
C ASP A 62 -22.85 15.85 12.43
N ARG A 63 -22.95 16.81 11.50
CA ARG A 63 -22.37 18.14 11.66
C ARG A 63 -23.47 19.20 11.70
N ASP A 64 -23.16 20.34 12.30
CA ASP A 64 -24.08 21.48 12.35
C ASP A 64 -24.54 21.89 10.95
N GLY A 65 -25.86 21.98 10.77
CA GLY A 65 -26.48 22.33 9.49
C GLY A 65 -26.62 21.18 8.49
N GLU A 66 -26.26 19.95 8.85
CA GLU A 66 -26.54 18.76 8.03
C GLU A 66 -27.90 18.13 8.38
N GLU A 67 -28.49 17.45 7.41
CA GLU A 67 -29.68 16.62 7.63
C GLU A 67 -29.40 15.51 8.65
N PRO A 68 -30.36 15.18 9.54
CA PRO A 68 -30.21 14.07 10.49
C PRO A 68 -29.77 12.77 9.81
N GLY A 69 -28.71 12.14 10.31
CA GLY A 69 -28.18 10.89 9.76
C GLY A 69 -27.16 11.06 8.61
N ALA A 70 -26.74 12.28 8.28
CA ALA A 70 -25.68 12.53 7.29
C ALA A 70 -24.35 11.83 7.63
N GLY A 71 -24.00 11.73 8.92
CA GLY A 71 -22.85 10.99 9.44
C GLY A 71 -22.98 9.48 9.22
N GLU A 72 -24.17 8.92 9.41
CA GLU A 72 -24.47 7.53 9.09
C GLU A 72 -24.35 7.27 7.58
N GLU A 73 -24.82 8.19 6.74
CA GLU A 73 -24.65 8.10 5.29
C GLU A 73 -23.17 8.08 4.88
N ARG A 74 -22.34 8.93 5.51
CA ARG A 74 -20.88 8.89 5.33
C ARG A 74 -20.29 7.56 5.77
N LEU A 75 -20.78 6.96 6.86
CA LEU A 75 -20.36 5.62 7.29
C LEU A 75 -20.73 4.58 6.23
N MET A 76 -21.94 4.59 5.67
CA MET A 76 -22.34 3.68 4.59
C MET A 76 -21.47 3.82 3.34
N GLY A 77 -21.14 5.06 2.98
CA GLY A 77 -20.17 5.37 1.92
C GLY A 77 -18.80 4.75 2.22
N HIS A 78 -18.31 4.87 3.45
CA HIS A 78 -17.04 4.27 3.86
C HIS A 78 -17.07 2.74 3.90
N LEU A 79 -18.15 2.13 4.39
CA LEU A 79 -18.32 0.68 4.40
C LEU A 79 -18.33 0.09 2.99
N SER A 80 -18.78 0.85 1.99
CA SER A 80 -18.78 0.45 0.58
C SER A 80 -17.37 0.19 0.01
N THR A 81 -16.30 0.62 0.69
CA THR A 81 -14.92 0.26 0.33
C THR A 81 -14.68 -1.26 0.42
N LEU A 82 -15.37 -1.94 1.35
CA LEU A 82 -15.21 -3.37 1.61
C LEU A 82 -16.44 -4.19 1.26
N TYR A 83 -17.63 -3.65 1.50
CA TYR A 83 -18.89 -4.35 1.34
C TYR A 83 -19.52 -4.09 -0.03
N SER A 84 -20.30 -5.07 -0.52
CA SER A 84 -21.00 -4.94 -1.81
C SER A 84 -22.17 -3.96 -1.70
N LYS A 85 -22.58 -3.38 -2.84
CA LYS A 85 -23.77 -2.53 -2.89
C LYS A 85 -25.03 -3.22 -2.35
N ALA A 86 -25.18 -4.52 -2.64
CA ALA A 86 -26.30 -5.32 -2.13
C ALA A 86 -26.26 -5.42 -0.60
N TYR A 87 -25.08 -5.65 -0.02
CA TYR A 87 -24.90 -5.69 1.43
C TYR A 87 -25.21 -4.34 2.08
N ILE A 88 -24.75 -3.24 1.49
CA ILE A 88 -25.03 -1.88 2.00
C ILE A 88 -26.53 -1.57 1.90
N LYS A 89 -27.21 -1.97 0.82
CA LYS A 89 -28.66 -1.81 0.69
C LYS A 89 -29.41 -2.57 1.79
N GLN A 90 -29.01 -3.81 2.05
CA GLN A 90 -29.58 -4.60 3.14
C GLN A 90 -29.32 -3.95 4.49
N LEU A 91 -28.10 -3.48 4.73
CA LEU A 91 -27.72 -2.82 5.98
C LEU A 91 -28.59 -1.59 6.28
N ARG A 92 -28.90 -0.78 5.25
CA ARG A 92 -29.80 0.37 5.39
C ARG A 92 -31.22 -0.05 5.75
N ALA A 93 -31.74 -1.10 5.12
CA ALA A 93 -33.07 -1.61 5.41
C ALA A 93 -33.17 -2.13 6.85
N GLU A 94 -32.14 -2.85 7.33
CA GLU A 94 -32.06 -3.31 8.72
C GLU A 94 -32.05 -2.14 9.71
N ILE A 95 -31.29 -1.07 9.42
CA ILE A 95 -31.25 0.12 10.27
C ILE A 95 -32.59 0.87 10.28
N ALA A 96 -33.20 1.07 9.11
CA ALA A 96 -34.50 1.72 9.01
C ALA A 96 -35.57 0.97 9.81
N MET A 97 -35.61 -0.36 9.69
CA MET A 97 -36.53 -1.22 10.44
C MET A 97 -36.31 -1.11 11.96
N MET A 98 -35.05 -1.13 12.43
CA MET A 98 -34.77 -0.95 13.86
C MET A 98 -35.23 0.41 14.39
N ARG A 99 -35.03 1.48 13.60
CA ARG A 99 -35.51 2.82 13.96
C ARG A 99 -37.04 2.92 13.97
N GLU A 100 -37.72 2.30 13.01
CA GLU A 100 -39.20 2.22 13.00
C GLU A 100 -39.75 1.51 14.24
N MET A 101 -39.00 0.56 14.80
CA MET A 101 -39.33 -0.15 16.04
C MET A 101 -38.90 0.60 17.32
N GLY A 102 -38.29 1.78 17.21
CA GLY A 102 -37.79 2.57 18.34
C GLY A 102 -36.55 1.98 19.02
N LEU A 103 -35.76 1.17 18.29
CA LEU A 103 -34.57 0.47 18.80
C LEU A 103 -33.27 1.26 18.48
N ASP A 104 -33.23 2.54 18.83
CA ASP A 104 -32.08 3.41 18.51
C ASP A 104 -30.77 2.96 19.17
N ASP A 105 -30.82 2.47 20.40
CA ASP A 105 -29.65 1.94 21.10
C ASP A 105 -29.08 0.69 20.41
N ASP A 106 -29.95 -0.18 19.88
CA ASP A 106 -29.53 -1.35 19.10
C ASP A 106 -28.86 -0.93 17.78
N VAL A 107 -29.35 0.14 17.13
CA VAL A 107 -28.68 0.70 15.94
C VAL A 107 -27.26 1.15 16.29
N VAL A 108 -27.07 1.83 17.43
CA VAL A 108 -25.74 2.25 17.88
C VAL A 108 -24.82 1.05 18.11
N GLN A 109 -25.28 0.03 18.82
CA GLN A 109 -24.48 -1.19 19.06
C GLN A 109 -24.17 -1.94 17.75
N PHE A 110 -25.17 -2.03 16.88
CA PHE A 110 -25.08 -2.69 15.59
C PHE A 110 -24.08 -2.00 14.66
N LEU A 111 -24.08 -0.67 14.59
CA LEU A 111 -23.07 0.11 13.87
C LEU A 111 -21.70 0.05 14.57
N GLY A 112 -21.68 -0.05 15.89
CA GLY A 112 -20.49 -0.24 16.72
C GLY A 112 -19.63 -1.43 16.29
N ARG A 113 -20.26 -2.51 15.78
CA ARG A 113 -19.54 -3.70 15.27
C ARG A 113 -18.65 -3.41 14.05
N TYR A 114 -18.96 -2.35 13.29
CA TYR A 114 -18.12 -1.88 12.20
C TYR A 114 -17.09 -0.87 12.69
N LYS A 115 -17.52 0.11 13.49
CA LYS A 115 -16.68 1.17 14.04
C LYS A 115 -15.47 0.62 14.81
N LYS A 116 -15.65 -0.47 15.57
CA LYS A 116 -14.55 -1.14 16.31
C LYS A 116 -13.38 -1.61 15.45
N ARG A 117 -13.57 -1.77 14.14
CA ARG A 117 -12.54 -2.26 13.20
C ARG A 117 -11.68 -1.14 12.65
N PHE A 118 -12.05 0.11 12.89
CA PHE A 118 -11.31 1.28 12.44
C PHE A 118 -10.19 1.59 13.41
N CYS A 119 -9.04 1.97 12.88
CA CYS A 119 -7.85 2.40 13.61
C CYS A 119 -7.36 1.38 14.65
N ASP A 120 -7.62 0.09 14.41
CA ASP A 120 -7.12 -1.00 15.24
C ASP A 120 -6.13 -1.84 14.41
N LEU A 121 -4.85 -1.81 14.81
CA LEU A 121 -3.78 -2.52 14.12
C LEU A 121 -4.02 -4.04 14.13
N SER A 122 -4.47 -4.59 15.26
CA SER A 122 -4.65 -6.02 15.45
C SER A 122 -5.76 -6.56 14.56
N LEU A 123 -6.91 -5.86 14.51
CA LEU A 123 -8.04 -6.20 13.65
C LEU A 123 -7.69 -6.01 12.17
N PHE A 124 -7.01 -4.92 11.82
CA PHE A 124 -6.53 -4.69 10.46
C PHE A 124 -5.69 -5.87 9.95
N VAL A 125 -4.66 -6.26 10.70
CA VAL A 125 -3.76 -7.34 10.28
C VAL A 125 -4.45 -8.71 10.31
N LYS A 126 -5.28 -8.96 11.33
CA LYS A 126 -6.10 -10.17 11.40
C LYS A 126 -6.94 -10.32 10.14
N GLU A 127 -7.63 -9.26 9.72
CA GLU A 127 -8.51 -9.32 8.57
C GLU A 127 -7.78 -9.42 7.24
N VAL A 128 -6.63 -8.74 7.07
CA VAL A 128 -5.77 -8.94 5.89
C VAL A 128 -5.40 -10.42 5.77
N LYS A 129 -4.91 -11.02 6.86
CA LYS A 129 -4.47 -12.42 6.90
C LYS A 129 -5.61 -13.40 6.70
N GLU A 130 -6.75 -13.19 7.35
CA GLU A 130 -7.92 -14.07 7.25
C GLU A 130 -8.52 -14.03 5.84
N ARG A 131 -8.77 -12.83 5.30
CA ARG A 131 -9.36 -12.67 3.96
C ARG A 131 -8.45 -13.23 2.88
N PHE A 132 -7.14 -12.99 3.00
CA PHE A 132 -6.17 -13.58 2.10
C PHE A 132 -6.13 -15.11 2.21
N SER A 133 -6.16 -15.67 3.43
CA SER A 133 -6.18 -17.14 3.62
C SER A 133 -7.41 -17.76 2.99
N ARG A 134 -8.58 -17.15 3.15
CA ARG A 134 -9.84 -17.61 2.54
C ARG A 134 -9.77 -17.57 1.01
N TRP A 135 -9.23 -16.49 0.46
CA TRP A 135 -9.02 -16.36 -0.99
C TRP A 135 -8.04 -17.42 -1.52
N TYR A 136 -6.87 -17.55 -0.88
CA TYR A 136 -5.82 -18.50 -1.26
C TYR A 136 -6.34 -19.94 -1.20
N ASN A 137 -6.95 -20.32 -0.08
CA ASN A 137 -7.50 -21.66 0.12
C ASN A 137 -8.58 -21.99 -0.90
N LYS A 138 -9.49 -21.05 -1.19
CA LYS A 138 -10.51 -21.24 -2.24
C LYS A 138 -9.87 -21.41 -3.62
N LYS A 139 -8.87 -20.61 -3.95
CA LYS A 139 -8.20 -20.63 -5.25
C LYS A 139 -7.41 -21.92 -5.48
N HIS A 140 -6.71 -22.39 -4.46
CA HIS A 140 -5.83 -23.56 -4.53
C HIS A 140 -6.50 -24.85 -4.05
N SER A 141 -7.83 -24.86 -3.89
CA SER A 141 -8.59 -26.00 -3.35
C SER A 141 -8.01 -26.57 -2.05
N ARG A 142 -7.40 -25.72 -1.24
CA ARG A 142 -6.69 -26.06 0.00
C ARG A 142 -7.59 -25.84 1.21
N ARG A 143 -7.33 -26.57 2.29
CA ARG A 143 -7.93 -26.35 3.62
C ARG A 143 -6.84 -26.08 4.65
N GLY A 144 -7.20 -25.43 5.75
CA GLY A 144 -6.29 -25.19 6.88
C GLY A 144 -5.58 -23.82 6.88
N THR A 145 -4.73 -23.64 7.89
CA THR A 145 -4.07 -22.36 8.21
C THR A 145 -2.98 -22.02 7.21
N LEU A 146 -2.96 -20.80 6.69
CA LEU A 146 -1.92 -20.32 5.76
C LEU A 146 -0.73 -19.67 6.48
N TRP A 147 -0.93 -19.10 7.67
CA TRP A 147 0.07 -18.32 8.40
C TRP A 147 0.52 -19.04 9.67
N MET A 148 1.82 -19.12 9.96
CA MET A 148 2.34 -19.82 11.15
C MET A 148 2.01 -19.11 12.45
N GLU A 149 2.39 -17.83 12.54
CA GLU A 149 2.34 -17.06 13.79
C GLU A 149 1.36 -15.89 13.70
N ARG A 150 1.05 -15.33 14.87
CA ARG A 150 0.51 -13.96 14.97
C ARG A 150 1.51 -12.97 14.37
N PHE A 151 1.03 -11.78 14.00
CA PHE A 151 1.92 -10.74 13.52
C PHE A 151 2.81 -10.23 14.66
N LYS A 152 3.98 -9.68 14.33
CA LYS A 152 4.83 -8.96 15.28
C LYS A 152 4.81 -7.49 14.89
N SER A 153 4.68 -6.60 15.88
CA SER A 153 4.68 -5.15 15.66
C SER A 153 5.77 -4.47 16.51
N VAL A 154 6.42 -3.47 15.93
CA VAL A 154 7.39 -2.61 16.62
C VAL A 154 6.97 -1.16 16.40
N LEU A 155 6.98 -0.37 17.48
CA LEU A 155 6.76 1.08 17.41
C LEU A 155 7.99 1.75 16.82
N VAL A 156 7.77 2.74 15.95
CA VAL A 156 8.86 3.49 15.30
C VAL A 156 8.62 4.97 15.50
N GLU A 157 9.65 5.68 15.95
CA GLU A 157 9.58 7.13 16.08
C GLU A 157 9.60 7.80 14.70
N ASN A 158 9.07 9.02 14.62
CA ASN A 158 9.20 9.86 13.43
C ASN A 158 10.68 10.19 13.13
N GLY A 159 10.94 10.81 11.96
CA GLY A 159 12.28 11.23 11.58
C GLY A 159 13.12 10.09 11.01
N GLU A 160 14.39 10.03 11.39
CA GLU A 160 15.37 9.10 10.81
C GLU A 160 14.99 7.63 11.05
N ALA A 161 14.51 7.28 12.25
CA ALA A 161 14.08 5.91 12.55
C ALA A 161 12.99 5.41 11.58
N LEU A 162 12.04 6.27 11.22
CA LEU A 162 10.99 5.98 10.25
C LEU A 162 11.57 5.76 8.84
N GLN A 163 12.53 6.59 8.44
CA GLN A 163 13.18 6.52 7.12
C GLN A 163 14.01 5.24 6.99
N THR A 164 14.80 4.90 8.02
CA THR A 164 15.56 3.66 8.10
C THR A 164 14.66 2.43 8.06
N MET A 165 13.53 2.45 8.78
CA MET A 165 12.59 1.32 8.73
C MET A 165 11.88 1.18 7.37
N ALA A 166 11.51 2.28 6.74
CA ALA A 166 10.95 2.25 5.40
C ALA A 166 11.96 1.68 4.39
N ALA A 167 13.21 2.17 4.42
CA ALA A 167 14.29 1.69 3.57
C ALA A 167 14.57 0.20 3.81
N TYR A 168 14.65 -0.20 5.08
CA TYR A 168 14.81 -1.60 5.45
C TYR A 168 13.75 -2.50 4.81
N ILE A 169 12.48 -2.06 4.83
CA ILE A 169 11.36 -2.78 4.23
C ILE A 169 11.54 -2.89 2.72
N ASP A 170 11.76 -1.76 2.03
CA ASP A 170 11.87 -1.71 0.58
C ASP A 170 13.13 -2.41 0.04
N LEU A 171 14.17 -2.59 0.87
CA LEU A 171 15.42 -3.30 0.55
C LEU A 171 15.39 -4.82 0.85
N ASN A 172 14.32 -5.36 1.43
CA ASN A 172 14.19 -6.82 1.63
C ASN A 172 14.46 -7.66 0.37
N PRO A 173 13.94 -7.32 -0.83
CA PRO A 173 14.19 -8.14 -2.02
C PRO A 173 15.65 -8.10 -2.47
N VAL A 174 16.35 -6.97 -2.28
CA VAL A 174 17.79 -6.85 -2.54
C VAL A 174 18.59 -7.71 -1.57
N ARG A 175 18.27 -7.62 -0.27
CA ARG A 175 18.94 -8.39 0.78
C ARG A 175 18.70 -9.90 0.66
N ALA A 176 17.57 -10.29 0.10
CA ALA A 176 17.28 -11.68 -0.26
C ALA A 176 17.96 -12.13 -1.57
N GLY A 177 18.58 -11.20 -2.32
CA GLY A 177 19.21 -11.48 -3.61
C GLY A 177 18.23 -11.75 -4.75
N LEU A 178 16.99 -11.28 -4.64
CA LEU A 178 15.96 -11.46 -5.68
C LEU A 178 16.12 -10.44 -6.82
N VAL A 179 16.65 -9.26 -6.51
CA VAL A 179 16.93 -8.17 -7.45
C VAL A 179 18.16 -7.41 -6.98
N GLU A 180 18.80 -6.66 -7.88
CA GLU A 180 19.92 -5.79 -7.54
C GLU A 180 19.45 -4.41 -7.06
N ASP A 181 18.32 -3.92 -7.57
CA ASP A 181 17.75 -2.61 -7.23
C ASP A 181 16.30 -2.78 -6.75
N PRO A 182 15.88 -2.14 -5.64
CA PRO A 182 14.51 -2.27 -5.15
C PRO A 182 13.47 -1.82 -6.17
N LYS A 183 13.78 -0.92 -7.12
CA LYS A 183 12.85 -0.48 -8.19
C LYS A 183 12.39 -1.63 -9.09
N ASP A 184 13.17 -2.70 -9.17
CA ASP A 184 12.93 -3.86 -10.04
C ASP A 184 12.09 -4.94 -9.34
N TYR A 185 11.81 -4.78 -8.04
CA TYR A 185 10.94 -5.67 -7.29
C TYR A 185 9.52 -5.11 -7.16
N ARG A 186 8.62 -5.55 -8.04
CA ARG A 186 7.23 -5.04 -8.13
C ARG A 186 6.44 -5.05 -6.81
N PHE A 187 6.77 -5.93 -5.87
CA PHE A 187 5.99 -6.14 -4.66
C PHE A 187 6.56 -5.42 -3.43
N CYS A 188 7.27 -4.31 -3.61
CA CYS A 188 7.60 -3.34 -2.56
C CYS A 188 7.01 -1.95 -2.83
N GLY A 189 6.97 -1.11 -1.78
CA GLY A 189 6.36 0.22 -1.84
C GLY A 189 7.17 1.23 -2.63
N TYR A 190 8.50 1.16 -2.58
CA TYR A 190 9.38 2.00 -3.41
C TYR A 190 9.13 1.79 -4.89
N ALA A 191 9.19 0.54 -5.35
CA ALA A 191 8.90 0.23 -6.73
C ALA A 191 7.47 0.68 -7.10
N GLU A 192 6.47 0.52 -6.22
CA GLU A 192 5.09 0.92 -6.51
C GLU A 192 4.97 2.45 -6.67
N ALA A 193 5.75 3.22 -5.91
CA ALA A 193 5.84 4.67 -6.03
C ALA A 193 6.52 5.11 -7.35
N VAL A 194 7.64 4.47 -7.71
CA VAL A 194 8.32 4.70 -9.00
C VAL A 194 7.39 4.34 -10.17
N GLY A 195 6.65 3.25 -10.03
CA GLY A 195 5.61 2.77 -10.96
C GLY A 195 4.40 3.70 -11.13
N GLY A 196 4.32 4.81 -10.37
CA GLY A 196 3.31 5.85 -10.58
C GLY A 196 2.15 5.84 -9.59
N SER A 197 2.17 4.98 -8.58
CA SER A 197 1.09 4.88 -7.60
C SER A 197 1.05 6.11 -6.68
N LYS A 198 0.01 6.93 -6.80
CA LYS A 198 -0.18 8.13 -5.96
C LYS A 198 -0.18 7.80 -4.47
N ARG A 199 -0.82 6.70 -4.06
CA ARG A 199 -0.89 6.27 -2.65
C ARG A 199 0.47 5.85 -2.09
N ALA A 200 1.28 5.12 -2.85
CA ALA A 200 2.63 4.74 -2.42
C ALA A 200 3.55 5.95 -2.33
N ARG A 201 3.47 6.86 -3.32
CA ARG A 201 4.17 8.16 -3.30
C ARG A 201 3.84 8.98 -2.06
N ARG A 202 2.54 9.12 -1.73
CA ARG A 202 2.08 9.83 -0.52
C ARG A 202 2.59 9.18 0.76
N GLY A 203 2.64 7.84 0.81
CA GLY A 203 3.21 7.08 1.90
C GLY A 203 4.69 7.42 2.14
N LEU A 204 5.50 7.36 1.09
CA LEU A 204 6.93 7.68 1.17
C LEU A 204 7.21 9.17 1.38
N CYS A 205 6.41 10.08 0.81
CA CYS A 205 6.50 11.50 1.16
C CYS A 205 6.30 11.74 2.66
N ARG A 206 5.35 11.02 3.27
CA ARG A 206 5.15 11.10 4.73
C ARG A 206 6.33 10.52 5.51
N VAL A 207 6.95 9.43 5.04
CA VAL A 207 8.20 8.89 5.62
C VAL A 207 9.31 9.92 5.61
N MET A 208 9.47 10.66 4.51
CA MET A 208 10.48 11.71 4.36
C MET A 208 10.15 13.02 5.11
N GLY A 209 8.97 13.14 5.72
CA GLY A 209 8.50 14.42 6.28
C GLY A 209 8.28 15.50 5.21
N LYS A 210 7.95 15.12 3.97
CA LYS A 210 7.72 16.01 2.83
C LYS A 210 6.22 16.15 2.52
N PRO A 211 5.79 17.24 1.85
CA PRO A 211 4.41 17.39 1.41
C PRO A 211 3.91 16.19 0.57
N LEU A 212 2.66 15.77 0.75
CA LEU A 212 2.16 14.50 0.22
C LEU A 212 2.23 14.37 -1.30
N ASP A 213 2.08 15.48 -2.03
CA ASP A 213 2.08 15.50 -3.50
C ASP A 213 3.44 15.95 -4.09
N SER A 214 4.51 15.93 -3.29
CA SER A 214 5.85 16.41 -3.67
C SER A 214 6.82 15.31 -4.14
N TRP A 215 6.32 14.12 -4.48
CA TRP A 215 7.18 13.00 -4.91
C TRP A 215 8.05 13.32 -6.11
N SER A 216 7.56 14.10 -7.08
CA SER A 216 8.36 14.50 -8.25
C SER A 216 9.62 15.29 -7.89
N ALA A 217 9.60 16.01 -6.77
CA ALA A 217 10.73 16.79 -6.28
C ALA A 217 11.59 16.03 -5.25
N ASN A 218 11.03 15.03 -4.56
CA ASN A 218 11.69 14.38 -3.42
C ASN A 218 11.93 12.87 -3.59
N GLY A 219 11.43 12.24 -4.65
CA GLY A 219 11.59 10.79 -4.84
C GLY A 219 13.03 10.34 -5.04
N SER A 220 13.88 11.20 -5.62
CA SER A 220 15.32 10.97 -5.77
C SER A 220 16.04 10.99 -4.43
N TRP A 221 15.63 11.86 -3.51
CA TRP A 221 16.15 11.87 -2.14
C TRP A 221 15.93 10.54 -1.44
N TYR A 222 14.71 9.97 -1.54
CA TYR A 222 14.44 8.65 -0.97
C TYR A 222 15.27 7.55 -1.64
N ARG A 223 15.53 7.67 -2.95
CA ARG A 223 16.42 6.74 -3.66
C ARG A 223 17.84 6.81 -3.10
N CYS A 224 18.41 8.00 -2.91
CA CYS A 224 19.74 8.13 -2.30
C CYS A 224 19.78 7.46 -0.92
N TRP A 225 18.74 7.66 -0.11
CA TRP A 225 18.63 7.01 1.20
C TRP A 225 18.60 5.47 1.10
N LEU A 226 17.86 4.92 0.13
CA LEU A 226 17.85 3.47 -0.15
C LEU A 226 19.23 2.95 -0.58
N MET A 227 19.99 3.73 -1.36
CA MET A 227 21.32 3.33 -1.80
C MET A 227 22.29 3.25 -0.63
N ILE A 228 22.26 4.25 0.25
CA ILE A 228 23.10 4.30 1.45
C ILE A 228 22.76 3.15 2.42
N ASP A 229 21.48 2.92 2.75
CA ASP A 229 21.09 1.83 3.67
C ASP A 229 21.21 0.43 3.04
N GLY A 230 21.25 0.38 1.70
CA GLY A 230 21.29 -0.83 0.91
C GLY A 230 22.68 -1.28 0.50
N GLU A 231 23.71 -0.48 0.74
CA GLU A 231 25.11 -0.85 0.48
C GLU A 231 25.49 -2.11 1.25
N GLU A 232 26.20 -3.02 0.57
CA GLU A 232 26.74 -4.21 1.20
C GLU A 232 27.89 -3.84 2.13
N VAL A 233 27.74 -4.15 3.42
CA VAL A 233 28.78 -3.94 4.42
C VAL A 233 29.37 -5.29 4.81
N GLN A 234 30.68 -5.44 4.62
CA GLN A 234 31.45 -6.55 5.19
C GLN A 234 31.78 -6.21 6.66
N GLU A 235 30.96 -6.68 7.60
CA GLU A 235 31.30 -6.56 9.03
C GLU A 235 32.38 -7.58 9.43
N ASN A 236 33.61 -7.10 9.66
CA ASN A 236 34.64 -7.85 10.36
C ASN A 236 34.39 -7.78 11.88
N LYS A 237 33.50 -8.61 12.41
CA LYS A 237 33.41 -8.86 13.86
C LYS A 237 34.16 -10.12 14.21
N THR A 238 34.89 -10.07 15.32
CA THR A 238 35.99 -10.95 15.72
C THR A 238 35.69 -12.45 15.84
N HIS A 239 34.47 -12.94 15.61
CA HIS A 239 34.19 -14.38 15.58
C HIS A 239 33.09 -14.87 14.62
N GLU A 240 32.52 -14.06 13.73
CA GLU A 240 31.62 -14.55 12.67
C GLU A 240 31.42 -13.47 11.61
N VAL A 241 31.88 -13.71 10.37
CA VAL A 241 31.63 -12.83 9.23
C VAL A 241 30.18 -13.01 8.79
N ARG A 242 29.29 -12.09 9.17
CA ARG A 242 27.91 -12.06 8.66
C ARG A 242 27.77 -10.92 7.66
N ALA A 243 28.12 -11.19 6.40
CA ALA A 243 27.91 -10.22 5.32
C ALA A 243 26.41 -9.92 5.18
N LYS A 244 26.04 -8.64 5.26
CA LYS A 244 24.67 -8.20 4.96
C LYS A 244 24.59 -7.96 3.46
N LYS A 245 24.13 -8.99 2.73
CA LYS A 245 23.94 -8.92 1.27
C LYS A 245 23.23 -7.62 0.88
N GLY A 246 23.81 -6.88 -0.05
CA GLY A 246 23.38 -5.53 -0.43
C GLY A 246 23.81 -5.18 -1.85
N MET A 247 23.80 -3.89 -2.17
CA MET A 247 24.29 -3.35 -3.42
C MET A 247 25.81 -3.12 -3.33
N ALA A 248 26.52 -3.34 -4.44
CA ALA A 248 27.95 -3.07 -4.51
C ALA A 248 28.24 -1.57 -4.31
N ALA A 249 29.32 -1.24 -3.57
CA ALA A 249 29.72 0.14 -3.28
C ALA A 249 29.84 1.00 -4.55
N GLU A 250 30.40 0.45 -5.64
CA GLU A 250 30.49 1.14 -6.94
C GLU A 250 29.11 1.51 -7.51
N THR A 251 28.09 0.67 -7.31
CA THR A 251 26.71 0.95 -7.74
C THR A 251 26.12 2.08 -6.91
N VAL A 252 26.33 2.06 -5.59
CA VAL A 252 25.87 3.10 -4.68
C VAL A 252 26.52 4.44 -5.01
N GLU A 253 27.83 4.48 -5.22
CA GLU A 253 28.58 5.69 -5.57
C GLU A 253 28.06 6.30 -6.88
N LYS A 254 27.87 5.49 -7.93
CA LYS A 254 27.31 5.93 -9.21
C LYS A 254 25.90 6.52 -9.06
N GLU A 255 25.07 5.90 -8.22
CA GLU A 255 23.70 6.37 -7.97
C GLU A 255 23.67 7.70 -7.20
N LEU A 256 24.56 7.86 -6.21
CA LEU A 256 24.71 9.10 -5.45
C LEU A 256 25.27 10.22 -6.33
N ALA A 257 26.21 9.92 -7.22
CA ALA A 257 26.76 10.89 -8.17
C ALA A 257 25.69 11.46 -9.13
N ARG A 258 24.68 10.67 -9.50
CA ARG A 258 23.51 11.14 -10.28
C ARG A 258 22.37 11.69 -9.42
N GLY A 259 22.58 11.87 -8.12
CA GLY A 259 21.60 12.41 -7.18
C GLY A 259 20.35 11.54 -7.01
N GLY A 260 20.43 10.23 -7.30
CA GLY A 260 19.28 9.33 -7.23
C GLY A 260 18.18 9.62 -8.26
N GLU A 261 18.48 10.36 -9.33
CA GLU A 261 17.50 10.57 -10.41
C GLU A 261 17.43 9.36 -11.34
N LEU A 262 16.22 8.79 -11.45
CA LEU A 262 15.92 7.78 -12.47
C LEU A 262 15.71 8.45 -13.82
N SER A 263 16.36 7.93 -14.86
CA SER A 263 16.15 8.36 -16.23
C SER A 263 14.69 8.18 -16.67
N LYS A 264 14.26 8.93 -17.70
CA LYS A 264 12.91 8.76 -18.27
C LYS A 264 12.65 7.31 -18.72
N ALA A 265 13.68 6.64 -19.24
CA ALA A 265 13.60 5.24 -19.66
C ALA A 265 13.41 4.29 -18.47
N GLU A 266 14.12 4.49 -17.35
CA GLU A 266 13.94 3.71 -16.12
C GLU A 266 12.54 3.93 -15.53
N GLN A 267 12.10 5.19 -15.40
CA GLN A 267 10.76 5.50 -14.90
C GLN A 267 9.67 4.90 -15.78
N LEU A 268 9.83 4.97 -17.11
CA LEU A 268 8.89 4.37 -18.05
C LEU A 268 8.89 2.85 -17.91
N ARG A 269 10.06 2.21 -17.83
CA ARG A 269 10.18 0.77 -17.63
C ARG A 269 9.48 0.32 -16.36
N SER A 270 9.74 0.97 -15.22
CA SER A 270 9.05 0.65 -13.97
C SER A 270 7.53 0.82 -14.11
N ARG A 271 7.05 1.93 -14.68
CA ARG A 271 5.61 2.13 -14.93
C ARG A 271 5.03 1.02 -15.80
N VAL A 272 5.74 0.61 -16.84
CA VAL A 272 5.35 -0.48 -17.73
C VAL A 272 5.30 -1.79 -16.96
N SER A 273 6.33 -2.14 -16.18
CA SER A 273 6.36 -3.34 -15.33
C SER A 273 5.20 -3.39 -14.30
N TYR A 274 4.75 -2.22 -13.82
CA TYR A 274 3.55 -2.10 -12.98
C TYR A 274 2.24 -2.19 -13.76
N PHE A 275 2.23 -1.72 -15.01
CA PHE A 275 1.04 -1.57 -15.85
C PHE A 275 0.76 -2.78 -16.76
N THR A 276 1.76 -3.61 -17.04
CA THR A 276 1.73 -4.63 -18.10
C THR A 276 2.27 -5.97 -17.57
N ALA A 277 1.75 -7.18 -17.85
CA ALA A 277 0.51 -7.69 -18.47
C ALA A 277 -0.04 -6.98 -19.72
N GLY A 278 0.79 -6.28 -20.47
CA GLY A 278 0.40 -5.40 -21.56
C GLY A 278 1.40 -5.55 -22.69
N ILE A 279 0.83 -5.73 -23.89
CA ILE A 279 1.48 -6.44 -24.98
C ILE A 279 2.33 -5.49 -25.85
N ALA A 280 2.09 -4.16 -25.80
CA ALA A 280 2.75 -3.21 -26.70
C ALA A 280 2.78 -1.77 -26.17
N LEU A 281 3.82 -1.04 -26.58
CA LEU A 281 4.03 0.40 -26.42
C LEU A 281 4.45 0.99 -27.76
N GLY A 282 3.96 2.18 -28.09
CA GLY A 282 4.26 2.86 -29.34
C GLY A 282 3.28 4.00 -29.61
N SER A 283 3.23 4.49 -30.85
CA SER A 283 2.22 5.48 -31.26
C SER A 283 0.81 4.98 -30.98
N ARG A 284 -0.15 5.91 -30.83
CA ARG A 284 -1.56 5.55 -30.63
C ARG A 284 -2.04 4.56 -31.70
N GLY A 285 -1.70 4.83 -32.97
CA GLY A 285 -2.03 3.95 -34.09
C GLY A 285 -1.42 2.55 -33.94
N PHE A 286 -0.14 2.44 -33.57
CA PHE A 286 0.52 1.15 -33.34
C PHE A 286 -0.12 0.35 -32.21
N VAL A 287 -0.37 0.98 -31.06
CA VAL A 287 -0.95 0.31 -29.89
C VAL A 287 -2.41 -0.09 -30.14
N ASP A 288 -3.19 0.77 -30.81
CA ASP A 288 -4.57 0.45 -31.18
C ASP A 288 -4.62 -0.69 -32.22
N ALA A 289 -3.72 -0.70 -33.22
CA ALA A 289 -3.64 -1.80 -34.19
C ALA A 289 -3.36 -3.16 -33.51
N LEU A 290 -2.37 -3.19 -32.61
CA LEU A 290 -2.00 -4.41 -31.88
C LEU A 290 -3.09 -4.86 -30.89
N PHE A 291 -3.81 -3.90 -30.29
CA PHE A 291 -4.99 -4.16 -29.48
C PHE A 291 -6.14 -4.78 -30.29
N HIS A 292 -6.44 -4.25 -31.48
CA HIS A 292 -7.46 -4.80 -32.37
C HIS A 292 -7.09 -6.20 -32.86
N GLN A 293 -5.84 -6.41 -33.26
CA GLN A 293 -5.31 -7.72 -33.65
C GLN A 293 -5.46 -8.77 -32.53
N ASN A 294 -5.34 -8.35 -31.26
CA ASN A 294 -5.44 -9.22 -30.10
C ASN A 294 -6.75 -9.03 -29.32
N ARG A 295 -7.83 -8.55 -29.96
CA ARG A 295 -9.07 -8.14 -29.26
C ARG A 295 -9.66 -9.24 -28.37
N GLY A 296 -9.60 -10.50 -28.81
CA GLY A 296 -10.08 -11.67 -28.06
C GLY A 296 -9.36 -11.94 -26.74
N LYS A 297 -8.14 -11.39 -26.55
CA LYS A 297 -7.35 -11.53 -25.33
C LYS A 297 -7.67 -10.46 -24.27
N PHE A 298 -8.58 -9.53 -24.55
CA PHE A 298 -8.92 -8.43 -23.65
C PHE A 298 -10.39 -8.46 -23.22
N GLY A 299 -10.65 -8.13 -21.95
CA GLY A 299 -12.02 -8.10 -21.40
C GLY A 299 -12.97 -7.13 -22.13
N PRO A 300 -14.29 -7.35 -22.05
CA PRO A 300 -15.30 -6.58 -22.79
C PRO A 300 -15.31 -5.08 -22.42
N GLN A 301 -14.86 -4.71 -21.22
CA GLN A 301 -14.82 -3.32 -20.78
C GLN A 301 -13.68 -2.48 -21.37
N ARG A 302 -12.64 -3.10 -21.96
CA ARG A 302 -11.56 -2.37 -22.62
C ARG A 302 -12.00 -2.03 -24.05
N LYS A 303 -12.35 -0.75 -24.28
CA LYS A 303 -12.84 -0.26 -25.58
C LYS A 303 -11.74 0.32 -26.49
N ARG A 304 -10.55 0.61 -25.96
CA ARG A 304 -9.41 1.19 -26.71
C ARG A 304 -8.09 0.54 -26.27
N GLY A 305 -7.14 0.46 -27.19
CA GLY A 305 -5.82 -0.10 -26.94
C GLY A 305 -4.95 0.89 -26.21
N ALA A 306 -4.68 2.01 -26.88
CA ALA A 306 -3.82 3.07 -26.41
C ALA A 306 -4.44 3.79 -25.21
N LYS A 307 -3.65 3.93 -24.15
CA LYS A 307 -3.91 4.88 -23.07
C LYS A 307 -2.75 5.88 -23.04
N PRO A 308 -3.02 7.19 -22.86
CA PRO A 308 -1.95 8.15 -22.65
C PRO A 308 -1.08 7.69 -21.49
N VAL A 309 0.22 7.67 -21.70
CA VAL A 309 1.15 7.60 -20.59
C VAL A 309 1.04 8.94 -19.90
N ALA A 310 0.60 8.97 -18.64
CA ALA A 310 0.50 10.22 -17.90
C ALA A 310 1.87 10.91 -17.90
N GLU A 311 1.97 12.04 -18.59
CA GLU A 311 3.16 12.87 -18.57
C GLU A 311 3.44 13.30 -17.13
N SER A 312 4.72 13.38 -16.77
CA SER A 312 5.12 13.95 -15.49
C SER A 312 4.64 15.41 -15.48
N PRO A 313 3.78 15.83 -14.53
CA PRO A 313 3.35 17.22 -14.49
C PRO A 313 4.52 18.07 -13.98
N LYS A 314 5.35 18.55 -14.91
CA LYS A 314 6.00 19.85 -14.76
C LYS A 314 5.05 20.87 -15.40
N ALA A 315 4.81 21.97 -14.68
CA ALA A 315 3.96 23.12 -15.03
C ALA A 315 2.45 23.00 -14.72
N ARG A 316 2.08 23.28 -13.46
CA ARG A 316 1.23 24.43 -13.09
C ARG A 316 1.21 24.57 -11.56
N ILE A 317 1.95 25.57 -11.07
CA ILE A 317 1.86 26.06 -9.70
C ILE A 317 0.77 27.13 -9.73
N GLU A 318 -0.33 26.90 -9.03
CA GLU A 318 -1.16 27.98 -8.49
C GLU A 318 -1.59 27.60 -7.07
N ASN A 319 -1.51 28.60 -6.20
CA ASN A 319 -1.58 28.54 -4.75
C ASN A 319 -2.97 28.15 -4.22
N GLY A 320 -3.00 27.50 -3.05
CA GLY A 320 -4.25 27.20 -2.35
C GLY A 320 -4.04 26.61 -0.96
N GLN A 321 -3.70 27.50 -0.02
CA GLN A 321 -3.91 27.46 1.44
C GLN A 321 -3.50 26.23 2.27
N GLN A 322 -2.54 26.50 3.16
CA GLN A 322 -2.09 25.70 4.28
C GLN A 322 -3.18 25.61 5.36
N GLY A 323 -3.59 24.39 5.69
CA GLY A 323 -4.12 24.07 7.01
C GLY A 323 -2.98 23.53 7.87
N SER A 324 -2.70 24.21 8.98
CA SER A 324 -1.78 23.78 10.02
C SER A 324 -2.34 22.52 10.72
N GLU A 325 -1.67 21.37 10.56
CA GLU A 325 -1.92 20.22 11.43
C GLU A 325 -1.01 20.32 12.65
N GLY A 326 -1.62 20.60 13.81
CA GLY A 326 -1.01 20.50 15.12
C GLY A 326 -0.55 19.07 15.44
N GLY A 327 0.36 18.96 16.41
CA GLY A 327 1.00 17.73 16.86
C GLY A 327 0.02 16.56 16.98
N ASP A 328 0.29 15.49 16.23
CA ASP A 328 -0.60 14.35 16.11
C ASP A 328 -0.08 13.18 16.96
N ASP A 329 -0.72 12.97 18.10
CA ASP A 329 -0.69 11.74 18.93
C ASP A 329 -1.11 10.52 18.10
N SER A 330 -0.21 10.07 17.23
CA SER A 330 -0.42 8.91 16.36
C SER A 330 0.81 8.02 16.42
N CYS A 331 0.57 6.76 16.77
CA CYS A 331 1.63 5.77 16.84
C CYS A 331 1.90 5.18 15.44
N LEU A 332 3.18 5.14 15.08
CA LEU A 332 3.69 4.48 13.89
C LEU A 332 4.10 3.06 14.25
N TYR A 333 3.65 2.09 13.45
CA TYR A 333 3.93 0.68 13.68
C TYR A 333 4.57 0.04 12.44
N VAL A 334 5.63 -0.71 12.66
CA VAL A 334 6.19 -1.66 11.68
C VAL A 334 5.66 -3.04 11.99
N LEU A 335 5.12 -3.70 10.99
CA LEU A 335 4.78 -5.12 11.03
C LEU A 335 5.94 -5.90 10.43
N LYS A 336 6.61 -6.69 11.27
CA LYS A 336 7.60 -7.69 10.85
C LYS A 336 6.92 -9.02 10.63
#